data_AF-A0A4P6MRY0-F1
#
_entry.id   AF-A0A4P6MRY0-F1
#
_cell.length_a   1.000
_cell.length_b   1.000
_cell.length_c   1.000
_cell.angle_alpha   90.00
_cell.angle_beta   90.00
_cell.angle_gamma   90.00
#
_symmetry.space_group_name_H-M   'P 1'
#
loop_
_entity.id
_entity.type
_entity.pdbx_description
1 polymer ?
#
loop_
_entity_poly.entity_id
_entity_poly.type
_entity_poly.pdbx_seq_one_letter_code
_entity_poly.pdbx_strand_id
1 'polypeptide(L)'
;MIFAKLRSLSNQDLVKLLRTLNNKKQIKVIDYLYSYDLKTKIKIMLHYYPQNLLECDDIYYDFLSTFPTILSNYQISANASLKTFLLKSIEFFSLNKFKYWNCKKRSLNLISIPSDELFYIHDSNALESLEKTINELDLKIFNNTILKNDKSVKLIQNLQKSKYLHLLTTTKLNSYQNNIEKMFSAYCK
;
A
#
# COMPACT_ATOMS: atom_id res chain seq x y z
N MET A 1 22.16 -33.71 30.23
CA MET A 1 23.16 -34.54 29.50
C MET A 1 22.87 -34.66 27.99
N ILE A 2 21.62 -34.80 27.53
CA ILE A 2 21.28 -34.93 26.09
C ILE A 2 21.56 -33.66 25.27
N PHE A 3 21.28 -32.47 25.81
CA PHE A 3 21.42 -31.19 25.08
C PHE A 3 22.88 -30.70 24.92
N ALA A 4 23.81 -31.11 25.79
CA ALA A 4 25.23 -30.75 25.65
C ALA A 4 25.88 -31.41 24.42
N LYS A 5 25.48 -32.65 24.10
CA LYS A 5 25.92 -33.35 22.88
C LYS A 5 25.40 -32.71 21.58
N LEU A 6 24.34 -31.90 21.65
CA LEU A 6 23.82 -31.22 20.46
C LEU A 6 24.76 -30.12 19.96
N ARG A 7 25.52 -29.48 20.86
CA ARG A 7 26.50 -28.43 20.50
C ARG A 7 27.72 -28.97 19.78
N SER A 8 28.04 -30.26 19.94
CA SER A 8 29.17 -30.92 19.30
C SER A 8 28.84 -31.58 17.96
N LEU A 9 27.57 -31.55 17.52
CA LEU A 9 27.17 -32.09 16.23
C LEU A 9 27.70 -31.22 15.08
N SER A 10 28.08 -31.88 13.98
CA SER A 10 28.34 -31.15 12.74
C SER A 10 27.05 -30.47 12.26
N ASN A 11 27.18 -29.40 11.48
CA ASN A 11 26.02 -28.68 10.93
C ASN A 11 25.10 -29.63 10.13
N GLN A 12 25.67 -30.59 9.41
CA GLN A 12 24.90 -31.55 8.61
C GLN A 12 24.13 -32.53 9.49
N ASP A 13 24.77 -33.06 10.54
CA ASP A 13 24.14 -34.03 11.44
C ASP A 13 23.05 -33.38 12.29
N LEU A 14 23.25 -32.12 12.68
CA LEU A 14 22.23 -31.34 13.39
C LEU A 14 20.98 -31.16 12.51
N VAL A 15 21.14 -30.84 11.22
CA VAL A 15 20.01 -30.66 10.31
C VAL A 15 19.30 -31.98 10.03
N LYS A 16 20.04 -33.07 9.85
CA LYS A 16 19.46 -34.42 9.70
C LYS A 16 18.64 -34.80 10.93
N LEU A 17 19.19 -34.57 12.13
CA LEU A 17 18.47 -34.79 13.39
C LEU A 17 17.20 -33.93 13.47
N LEU A 18 17.28 -32.63 13.19
CA LEU A 18 16.13 -31.74 13.26
C LEU A 18 14.99 -32.21 12.35
N ARG A 19 15.30 -32.72 11.15
CA ARG A 19 14.29 -33.22 10.20
C ARG A 19 13.59 -34.51 10.64
N THR A 20 14.20 -35.32 11.52
CA THR A 20 13.56 -36.54 12.05
C THR A 20 12.73 -36.27 13.31
N LEU A 21 12.92 -35.12 13.94
CA LEU A 21 12.18 -34.70 15.12
C LEU A 21 10.81 -34.13 14.75
N ASN A 22 9.84 -34.26 15.67
CA ASN A 22 8.57 -33.57 15.55
C ASN A 22 8.72 -32.04 15.76
N ASN A 23 7.75 -31.26 15.29
CA ASN A 23 7.77 -29.79 15.34
C ASN A 23 8.05 -29.25 16.75
N LYS A 24 7.44 -29.83 17.79
CA LYS A 24 7.66 -29.41 19.19
C LYS A 24 9.10 -29.62 19.64
N LYS A 25 9.73 -30.73 19.27
CA LYS A 25 11.14 -31.02 19.61
C LYS A 25 12.10 -30.17 18.79
N GLN A 26 11.79 -29.90 17.52
CA GLN A 26 12.56 -28.97 16.68
C GLN A 26 12.67 -27.59 17.33
N ILE A 27 11.53 -27.03 17.77
CA ILE A 27 11.47 -25.74 18.45
C ILE A 27 12.35 -25.75 19.70
N LYS A 28 12.22 -26.76 20.57
CA LYS A 28 13.04 -26.88 21.80
C LYS A 28 14.54 -26.95 21.52
N VAL A 29 14.94 -27.64 20.46
CA VAL A 29 16.36 -27.76 20.09
C VAL A 29 16.90 -26.41 19.61
N ILE A 30 16.15 -25.71 18.74
CA ILE A 30 16.57 -24.38 18.26
C ILE A 30 16.59 -23.34 19.38
N ASP A 31 15.59 -23.36 20.26
CA ASP A 31 15.53 -22.47 21.42
C ASP A 31 16.75 -22.67 22.32
N TYR A 32 17.09 -23.92 22.64
CA TYR A 32 18.27 -24.22 23.43
C TYR A 32 19.60 -23.80 22.77
N LEU A 33 19.73 -23.99 21.45
CA LEU A 33 20.99 -23.75 20.74
C LEU A 33 21.21 -22.30 20.34
N TYR A 34 20.15 -21.59 19.95
CA TYR A 34 20.26 -20.32 19.22
C TYR A 34 19.41 -19.19 19.80
N SER A 35 18.67 -19.38 20.90
CA SER A 35 17.85 -18.31 21.51
C SER A 35 18.61 -17.00 21.70
N TYR A 36 19.81 -17.07 22.28
CA TYR A 36 20.64 -15.88 22.51
C TYR A 36 20.98 -15.13 21.21
N ASP A 37 21.52 -15.85 20.22
CA ASP A 37 21.92 -15.26 18.93
C ASP A 37 20.71 -14.65 18.19
N LEU A 38 19.59 -15.36 18.17
CA LEU A 38 18.35 -14.95 17.50
C LEU A 38 17.72 -13.74 18.17
N LYS A 39 17.59 -13.73 19.51
CA LYS A 39 17.08 -12.58 20.26
C LYS A 39 18.01 -11.38 20.11
N THR A 40 19.32 -11.58 20.12
CA THR A 40 20.29 -10.50 19.89
C THR A 40 20.09 -9.87 18.51
N LYS A 41 19.91 -10.69 17.47
CA LYS A 41 19.62 -10.20 16.12
C LYS A 41 18.31 -9.43 16.06
N ILE A 42 17.24 -9.89 16.70
CA ILE A 42 15.96 -9.16 16.80
C ILE A 42 16.14 -7.82 17.51
N LYS A 43 16.85 -7.77 18.64
CA LYS A 43 17.11 -6.53 19.39
C LYS A 43 17.87 -5.50 18.55
N ILE A 44 18.87 -5.94 17.80
CA ILE A 44 19.59 -5.07 16.85
C ILE A 44 18.61 -4.50 15.82
N MET A 45 17.73 -5.34 15.27
CA MET A 45 16.71 -4.90 14.31
C MET A 45 15.74 -3.90 14.95
N LEU A 46 15.22 -4.16 16.16
CA LEU A 46 14.33 -3.22 16.87
C LEU A 46 14.99 -1.86 17.13
N HIS A 47 16.30 -1.83 17.42
CA HIS A 47 17.04 -0.59 17.58
C HIS A 47 17.01 0.29 16.31
N TYR A 48 17.08 -0.31 15.12
CA TYR A 48 16.96 0.41 13.84
C TYR A 48 15.52 0.80 13.49
N TYR A 49 14.52 0.26 14.19
CA TYR A 49 13.09 0.54 13.98
C TYR A 49 12.40 1.00 15.28
N PRO A 50 12.79 2.14 15.85
CA PRO A 50 12.37 2.56 17.20
C PRO A 50 10.88 2.88 17.33
N GLN A 51 10.15 3.10 16.23
CA GLN A 51 8.71 3.41 16.25
C GLN A 51 7.81 2.18 16.37
N ASN A 52 8.40 0.98 16.44
CA ASN A 52 7.67 -0.27 16.53
C ASN A 52 7.25 -0.58 17.98
N LEU A 53 6.02 -1.09 18.15
CA LEU A 53 5.48 -1.48 19.46
C LEU A 53 5.78 -2.94 19.81
N LEU A 54 6.38 -3.69 18.88
CA LEU A 54 6.66 -5.11 19.06
C LEU A 54 7.83 -5.34 20.03
N GLU A 55 7.65 -6.26 20.96
CA GLU A 55 8.72 -6.72 21.83
C GLU A 55 9.58 -7.80 21.14
N CYS A 56 10.82 -7.93 21.62
CA CYS A 56 11.74 -8.94 21.10
C CYS A 56 11.20 -10.37 21.27
N ASP A 57 10.56 -10.64 22.40
CA ASP A 57 10.07 -11.97 22.73
C ASP A 57 8.85 -12.37 21.87
N ASP A 58 7.97 -11.42 21.55
CA ASP A 58 6.84 -11.66 20.63
C ASP A 58 7.32 -12.13 19.26
N ILE A 59 8.28 -11.39 18.68
CA ILE A 59 8.86 -11.71 17.37
C ILE A 59 9.58 -13.06 17.42
N TYR A 60 10.29 -13.32 18.53
CA TYR A 60 11.04 -14.54 18.72
C TYR A 60 10.14 -15.79 18.79
N TYR A 61 9.08 -15.75 19.60
CA TYR A 61 8.17 -16.90 19.75
C TYR A 61 7.34 -17.12 18.49
N ASP A 62 6.92 -16.06 17.81
CA ASP A 62 6.28 -16.16 16.50
C ASP A 62 7.23 -16.81 15.47
N PHE A 63 8.50 -16.40 15.44
CA PHE A 63 9.50 -17.00 14.58
C PHE A 63 9.69 -18.50 14.90
N LEU A 64 9.80 -18.87 16.18
CA LEU A 64 9.90 -20.28 16.59
C LEU A 64 8.69 -21.09 16.15
N SER A 65 7.48 -20.55 16.24
CA SER A 65 6.26 -21.25 15.80
C SER A 65 6.27 -21.58 14.30
N THR A 66 6.91 -20.72 13.50
CA THR A 66 7.05 -20.89 12.04
C THR A 66 8.32 -21.65 11.64
N PHE A 67 9.24 -21.89 12.58
CA PHE A 67 10.52 -22.53 12.32
C PHE A 67 10.42 -23.89 11.61
N PRO A 68 9.52 -24.83 11.97
CA PRO A 68 9.42 -26.11 11.28
C PRO A 68 9.22 -25.97 9.76
N THR A 69 8.41 -24.99 9.35
CA THR A 69 8.17 -24.67 7.93
C THR A 69 9.37 -23.98 7.28
N ILE A 70 10.11 -23.17 8.04
CA ILE A 70 11.35 -22.54 7.56
C ILE A 70 12.44 -23.61 7.36
N LEU A 71 12.52 -24.60 8.26
CA LEU A 71 13.48 -25.70 8.21
C LEU A 71 13.23 -26.63 7.01
N SER A 72 11.98 -26.89 6.63
CA SER A 72 11.67 -27.73 5.46
C SER A 72 12.23 -27.15 4.16
N ASN A 73 12.36 -25.82 4.08
CA ASN A 73 12.88 -25.11 2.92
C ASN A 73 14.42 -24.96 2.94
N TYR A 74 15.07 -25.23 4.07
CA TYR A 74 16.51 -25.14 4.18
C TYR A 74 17.19 -26.29 3.43
N GLN A 75 18.05 -25.97 2.47
CA GLN A 75 18.94 -26.94 1.84
C GLN A 75 20.36 -26.79 2.39
N ILE A 76 20.97 -27.92 2.75
CA ILE A 76 22.35 -27.95 3.21
C ILE A 76 23.24 -27.56 2.02
N SER A 77 23.94 -26.44 2.13
CA SER A 77 24.94 -26.00 1.16
C SER A 77 26.32 -25.94 1.83
N ALA A 78 27.39 -26.10 1.04
CA ALA A 78 28.76 -26.04 1.55
C ALA A 78 29.11 -24.67 2.18
N ASN A 79 28.44 -23.60 1.72
CA ASN A 79 28.84 -22.22 2.01
C ASN A 79 28.00 -21.55 3.12
N ALA A 80 26.95 -22.20 3.65
CA ALA A 80 26.08 -21.58 4.65
C ALA A 80 25.70 -22.54 5.78
N SER A 81 26.12 -22.19 7.00
CA SER A 81 25.72 -22.90 8.22
C SER A 81 24.22 -22.70 8.54
N LEU A 82 23.63 -23.62 9.30
CA LEU A 82 22.25 -23.48 9.80
C LEU A 82 22.10 -22.20 10.62
N LYS A 83 23.12 -21.84 11.42
CA LYS A 83 23.14 -20.58 12.18
C LYS A 83 23.03 -19.37 11.25
N THR A 84 23.84 -19.32 10.19
CA THR A 84 23.81 -18.21 9.22
C THR A 84 22.44 -18.11 8.53
N PHE A 85 21.87 -19.25 8.16
CA PHE A 85 20.53 -19.31 7.59
C PHE A 85 19.48 -18.77 8.56
N LEU A 86 19.46 -19.26 9.80
CA LEU A 86 18.54 -18.82 10.85
C LEU A 86 18.63 -17.32 11.13
N LEU A 87 19.85 -16.77 11.21
CA LEU A 87 20.07 -15.34 11.42
C LEU A 87 19.53 -14.48 10.27
N LYS A 88 19.65 -14.95 9.02
CA LYS A 88 19.03 -14.27 7.87
C LYS A 88 17.52 -14.43 7.86
N SER A 89 17.00 -15.63 8.16
CA SER A 89 15.57 -15.89 8.21
C SER A 89 14.87 -15.03 9.25
N ILE A 90 15.43 -14.89 10.45
CA ILE A 90 14.84 -14.07 11.50
C ILE A 90 14.91 -12.58 11.19
N GLU A 91 15.96 -12.14 10.47
CA GLU A 91 16.09 -10.78 9.97
C GLU A 91 14.94 -10.43 9.01
N PHE A 92 14.72 -11.25 7.99
CA PHE A 92 13.62 -11.07 7.05
C PHE A 92 12.24 -11.19 7.71
N PHE A 93 12.09 -12.14 8.64
CA PHE A 93 10.86 -12.31 9.41
C PHE A 93 10.53 -11.04 10.21
N SER A 94 11.53 -10.50 10.91
CA SER A 94 11.40 -9.26 11.70
C SER A 94 11.04 -8.08 10.78
N LEU A 95 11.74 -7.91 9.66
CA LEU A 95 11.45 -6.83 8.68
C LEU A 95 10.01 -6.90 8.16
N ASN A 96 9.50 -8.09 7.85
CA ASN A 96 8.14 -8.26 7.37
C ASN A 96 7.11 -7.90 8.46
N LYS A 97 7.35 -8.32 9.70
CA LYS A 97 6.52 -7.91 10.85
C LYS A 97 6.54 -6.40 11.03
N PHE A 98 7.71 -5.77 10.95
CA PHE A 98 7.85 -4.32 11.09
C PHE A 98 7.07 -3.57 10.02
N LYS A 99 7.20 -4.01 8.75
CA LYS A 99 6.44 -3.44 7.64
C LYS A 99 4.94 -3.58 7.85
N TYR A 100 4.46 -4.76 8.23
CA TYR A 100 3.05 -5.01 8.49
C TYR A 100 2.49 -4.05 9.55
N TRP A 101 3.17 -3.92 10.70
CA TRP A 101 2.72 -3.05 11.79
C TRP A 101 2.82 -1.56 11.44
N ASN A 102 3.86 -1.14 10.73
CA ASN A 102 4.00 0.24 10.27
C ASN A 102 2.95 0.60 9.20
N CYS A 103 2.59 -0.33 8.31
CA CYS A 103 1.50 -0.12 7.36
C CYS A 103 0.15 0.01 8.08
N LYS A 104 -0.10 -0.79 9.11
CA LYS A 104 -1.33 -0.72 9.93
C LYS A 104 -1.40 0.60 10.74
N LYS A 105 -0.26 1.18 11.12
CA LYS A 105 -0.20 2.53 11.72
C LYS A 105 -0.43 3.64 10.71
N ARG A 106 0.03 3.51 9.46
CA ARG A 106 -0.28 4.51 8.41
C ARG A 106 -1.79 4.62 8.13
N SER A 107 -2.57 3.56 8.32
CA SER A 107 -4.04 3.64 8.30
C SER A 107 -4.66 4.30 9.54
N LEU A 108 -3.86 4.59 10.57
CA LEU A 108 -4.27 5.21 11.83
C LEU A 108 -3.31 6.36 12.19
N ASN A 109 -3.09 7.28 11.25
CA ASN A 109 -2.64 8.62 11.62
C ASN A 109 -3.86 9.40 12.14
N LEU A 110 -4.46 8.93 13.24
CA LEU A 110 -5.25 9.81 14.09
C LEU A 110 -4.22 10.63 14.85
N ILE A 111 -3.79 11.73 14.25
CA ILE A 111 -3.23 12.84 15.02
C ILE A 111 -4.36 13.21 15.98
N SER A 112 -4.27 12.80 17.23
CA SER A 112 -5.15 13.29 18.29
C SER A 112 -4.78 14.75 18.49
N ILE A 113 -5.34 15.62 17.64
CA ILE A 113 -5.31 17.05 17.89
C ILE A 113 -6.03 17.21 19.23
N PRO A 114 -5.36 17.75 20.27
CA PRO A 114 -6.04 18.07 21.52
C PRO A 114 -7.29 18.87 21.18
N SER A 115 -8.45 18.53 21.75
CA SER A 115 -9.69 19.27 21.51
C SER A 115 -9.53 20.76 21.75
N ASP A 116 -8.58 21.12 22.61
CA ASP A 116 -8.28 22.47 23.05
C ASP A 116 -7.48 23.29 22.01
N GLU A 117 -6.93 22.65 20.98
CA GLU A 117 -6.23 23.30 19.84
C GLU A 117 -7.09 23.36 18.56
N LEU A 118 -8.32 22.81 18.57
CA LEU A 118 -9.24 22.92 17.44
C LEU A 118 -9.90 24.30 17.44
N PHE A 119 -9.22 25.27 16.82
CA PHE A 119 -9.86 26.50 16.41
C PHE A 119 -10.83 26.18 15.28
N TYR A 120 -12.13 26.12 15.59
CA TYR A 120 -13.18 26.12 14.57
C TYR A 120 -13.17 27.50 13.88
N ILE A 121 -12.38 27.62 12.82
CA ILE A 121 -12.44 28.77 11.93
C ILE A 121 -13.71 28.62 11.11
N HIS A 122 -14.68 29.49 11.34
CA HIS A 122 -15.89 29.55 10.54
C HIS A 122 -15.52 30.03 9.14
N ASP A 123 -15.45 29.11 8.18
CA ASP A 123 -15.30 29.48 6.78
C ASP A 123 -16.67 29.91 6.23
N SER A 124 -16.93 31.22 6.25
CA SER A 124 -18.17 31.81 5.74
C SER A 124 -18.36 31.60 4.24
N ASN A 125 -17.29 31.31 3.50
CA ASN A 125 -17.29 31.29 2.04
C ASN A 125 -17.09 29.87 1.48
N ALA A 126 -17.05 28.85 2.33
CA ALA A 126 -16.87 27.46 1.93
C ALA A 126 -17.91 27.03 0.89
N LEU A 127 -19.17 27.45 1.08
CA LEU A 127 -20.28 27.09 0.21
C LEU A 127 -20.14 27.76 -1.18
N GLU A 128 -19.82 29.05 -1.21
CA GLU A 128 -19.56 29.78 -2.46
C GLU A 128 -18.33 29.22 -3.21
N SER A 129 -17.26 28.88 -2.49
CA SER A 129 -16.06 28.28 -3.07
C SER A 129 -16.35 26.90 -3.67
N LEU A 130 -17.15 26.11 -2.97
CA LEU A 130 -17.56 24.77 -3.41
C LEU A 130 -18.46 24.85 -4.65
N GLU A 131 -19.47 25.72 -4.64
CA GLU A 131 -20.34 25.97 -5.81
C GLU A 131 -19.54 26.45 -7.02
N LYS A 132 -18.60 27.38 -6.82
CA LYS A 132 -17.73 27.85 -7.90
C LYS A 132 -16.91 26.70 -8.50
N THR A 133 -16.36 25.83 -7.66
CA THR A 133 -15.56 24.68 -8.10
C THR A 133 -16.41 23.65 -8.86
N ILE A 134 -17.64 23.40 -8.40
CA ILE A 134 -18.60 22.53 -9.09
C ILE A 134 -18.92 23.10 -10.47
N ASN A 135 -19.26 24.39 -10.55
CA ASN A 135 -19.59 25.06 -11.81
C ASN A 135 -18.41 25.02 -12.79
N GLU A 136 -17.18 25.23 -12.33
CA GLU A 136 -15.97 25.13 -13.16
C GLU A 136 -15.76 23.70 -13.71
N LEU A 137 -16.01 22.68 -12.89
CA LEU A 137 -15.92 21.28 -13.31
C LEU A 137 -17.00 20.91 -14.31
N ASP A 138 -18.25 21.31 -14.07
CA ASP A 138 -19.36 21.07 -14.98
C ASP A 138 -19.13 21.73 -16.34
N LEU A 139 -18.66 22.98 -16.36
CA LEU A 139 -18.27 23.66 -17.59
C LEU A 139 -17.13 22.93 -18.31
N LYS A 140 -16.14 22.41 -17.57
CA LYS A 140 -15.03 21.67 -18.15
C LYS A 140 -15.48 20.33 -18.73
N ILE A 141 -16.40 19.64 -18.07
CA ILE A 141 -16.97 18.38 -18.53
C ILE A 141 -17.82 18.63 -19.78
N PHE A 142 -18.74 19.60 -19.73
CA PHE A 142 -19.56 20.05 -20.85
C PHE A 142 -18.72 20.41 -22.09
N ASN A 143 -17.67 21.22 -21.89
CA ASN A 143 -16.76 21.59 -22.97
C ASN A 143 -16.03 20.37 -23.55
N ASN A 144 -15.59 19.44 -22.70
CA ASN A 144 -14.89 18.24 -23.18
C ASN A 144 -15.80 17.24 -23.89
N THR A 145 -17.06 17.07 -23.46
CA THR A 145 -18.03 16.18 -24.11
C THR A 145 -18.51 16.74 -25.44
N ILE A 146 -18.73 18.05 -25.53
CA ILE A 146 -19.26 18.70 -26.74
C ILE A 146 -18.16 19.01 -27.76
N LEU A 147 -16.99 19.52 -27.34
CA LEU A 147 -15.96 20.01 -28.28
C LEU A 147 -15.09 18.90 -28.90
N LYS A 148 -14.98 17.72 -28.27
CA LYS A 148 -14.11 16.65 -28.77
C LYS A 148 -14.76 15.79 -29.86
N ASN A 149 -16.08 15.60 -29.83
CA ASN A 149 -16.74 14.64 -30.72
C ASN A 149 -17.61 15.25 -31.82
N ASP A 150 -18.03 16.50 -31.71
CA ASP A 150 -19.06 17.02 -32.61
C ASP A 150 -18.55 18.02 -33.65
N LYS A 151 -18.57 17.60 -34.93
CA LYS A 151 -18.24 18.45 -36.10
C LYS A 151 -19.10 19.71 -36.14
N SER A 152 -20.33 19.64 -35.61
CA SER A 152 -21.33 20.70 -35.55
C SER A 152 -20.89 21.92 -34.74
N VAL A 153 -20.22 21.72 -33.60
CA VAL A 153 -19.77 22.81 -32.71
C VAL A 153 -18.58 23.55 -33.29
N LYS A 154 -17.64 22.83 -33.92
CA LYS A 154 -16.56 23.43 -34.72
C LYS A 154 -17.12 24.22 -35.91
N LEU A 155 -18.20 23.74 -36.52
CA LEU A 155 -18.89 24.42 -37.62
C LEU A 155 -19.52 25.74 -37.14
N ILE A 156 -20.15 25.76 -35.96
CA ILE A 156 -20.73 26.98 -35.36
C ILE A 156 -19.65 28.00 -34.99
N GLN A 157 -18.54 27.57 -34.39
CA GLN A 157 -17.40 28.46 -34.10
C GLN A 157 -16.77 29.03 -35.37
N ASN A 158 -16.69 28.24 -36.45
CA ASN A 158 -16.21 28.70 -37.75
C ASN A 158 -17.21 29.64 -38.43
N LEU A 159 -18.52 29.40 -38.28
CA LEU A 159 -19.59 30.26 -38.83
C LEU A 159 -19.62 31.63 -38.15
N GLN A 160 -19.51 31.69 -36.82
CA GLN A 160 -19.44 32.95 -36.06
C GLN A 160 -18.20 33.79 -36.43
N LYS A 161 -17.09 33.13 -36.81
CA LYS A 161 -15.88 33.79 -37.29
C LYS A 161 -15.89 34.10 -38.80
N SER A 162 -16.87 33.59 -39.55
CA SER A 162 -16.93 33.77 -41.00
C SER A 162 -17.62 35.09 -41.34
N LYS A 163 -17.01 35.91 -42.21
CA LYS A 163 -17.63 37.12 -42.77
C LYS A 163 -18.87 36.83 -43.64
N TYR A 164 -19.18 35.56 -43.88
CA TYR A 164 -20.22 35.08 -44.80
C TYR A 164 -21.47 34.58 -44.09
N LEU A 165 -21.65 34.85 -42.79
CA LEU A 165 -22.83 34.45 -42.02
C LEU A 165 -24.15 34.90 -42.68
N HIS A 166 -24.13 36.05 -43.35
CA HIS A 166 -25.26 36.62 -44.09
C HIS A 166 -25.70 35.81 -45.33
N LEU A 167 -24.89 34.84 -45.78
CA LEU A 167 -25.19 33.97 -46.92
C LEU A 167 -25.92 32.68 -46.50
N LEU A 168 -26.16 32.48 -45.20
CA LEU A 168 -26.90 31.31 -44.72
C LEU A 168 -28.40 31.52 -44.89
N THR A 169 -29.08 30.51 -45.43
CA THR A 169 -30.54 30.50 -45.49
C THR A 169 -31.14 30.31 -44.10
N THR A 170 -32.30 30.90 -43.87
CA THR A 170 -33.09 30.73 -42.64
C THR A 170 -33.32 29.25 -42.29
N THR A 171 -33.52 28.41 -43.31
CA THR A 171 -33.66 26.96 -43.15
C THR A 171 -32.42 26.28 -42.57
N LYS A 172 -31.21 26.70 -42.98
CA LYS A 172 -29.96 26.18 -42.45
C LYS A 172 -29.72 26.69 -41.02
N LEU A 173 -30.02 27.95 -40.74
CA LEU A 173 -29.93 28.51 -39.39
C LEU A 173 -30.82 27.76 -38.40
N ASN A 174 -32.08 27.53 -38.76
CA ASN A 174 -33.03 26.79 -37.93
C ASN A 174 -32.58 25.32 -37.71
N SER A 175 -31.96 24.70 -38.72
CA SER A 175 -31.39 23.35 -38.59
C SER A 175 -30.23 23.31 -37.59
N TYR A 176 -29.33 24.30 -37.61
CA TYR A 176 -28.27 24.40 -36.61
C TYR A 176 -28.81 24.64 -35.21
N GLN A 177 -29.79 25.54 -35.06
CA GLN A 177 -30.42 25.82 -33.77
C GLN A 177 -31.07 24.56 -33.17
N ASN A 178 -31.88 23.86 -33.95
CA ASN A 178 -32.53 22.62 -33.51
C ASN A 178 -31.53 21.53 -33.10
N ASN A 179 -30.37 21.46 -33.76
CA ASN A 179 -29.32 20.51 -33.39
C ASN A 179 -28.65 20.88 -32.06
N ILE A 180 -28.40 22.17 -31.81
CA ILE A 180 -27.85 22.65 -30.53
C ILE A 180 -28.83 22.35 -29.39
N GLU A 181 -30.13 22.62 -29.58
CA GLU A 181 -31.16 22.36 -28.58
C GLU A 181 -31.27 20.86 -28.25
N LYS A 182 -31.13 19.97 -29.24
CA LYS A 182 -31.06 18.52 -29.03
C LYS A 182 -29.81 18.10 -28.24
N MET A 183 -28.67 18.71 -28.48
CA MET A 183 -27.44 18.42 -27.74
C MET A 183 -27.55 18.88 -26.27
N PHE A 184 -28.09 20.07 -26.02
CA PHE A 184 -28.33 20.55 -24.67
C PHE A 184 -29.32 19.69 -23.90
N SER A 185 -30.45 19.32 -24.53
CA SER A 185 -31.45 18.46 -23.89
C SER A 185 -30.95 17.04 -23.59
N ALA A 186 -29.98 16.52 -24.35
CA ALA A 186 -29.32 15.26 -24.05
C ALA A 186 -28.32 15.34 -22.88
N TYR A 187 -27.75 16.52 -22.62
CA TYR A 187 -26.84 16.74 -21.50
C TYR A 187 -27.57 16.98 -20.17
N CYS A 188 -28.75 17.62 -20.21
CA CYS A 188 -29.54 17.94 -19.01
C CYS A 188 -30.46 16.80 -18.53
N LYS A 189 -30.30 15.57 -19.03
CA LYS A 189 -31.00 14.35 -18.57
C LYS A 189 -30.09 13.53 -17.68
#